data_AF-A0A2J0LRJ8-F1
#
_entry.id   AF-A0A2J0LRJ8-F1
#
_cell.length_a   1.000
_cell.length_b   1.000
_cell.length_c   1.000
_cell.angle_alpha   90.00
_cell.angle_beta   90.00
_cell.angle_gamma   90.00
#
_symmetry.space_group_name_H-M   'P 1'
#
loop_
_entity.id
_entity.type
_entity.pdbx_description
1 polymer ?
#
loop_
_entity_poly.entity_id
_entity_poly.type
_entity_poly.pdbx_seq_one_letter_code
_entity_poly.pdbx_strand_id
1 'polypeptide(L)'
;MVERTTLTVNSPASGTRRYAMRSMNFSKDNLSVQWQYVKRNLSDMGVVYGFDDFELQAHRVIQKLIQSSVYEEFALQIGAKRYEHAPSRLDERQGLYQRSFTTTFGVSRINIPRLRKNNVKIHYSLFKKYQRRQKKLDNMVVLSMLLGLSVRKQRKFFKSFIGDAVSHTTASRLLKNLEDGLQEYRTKPIEDKYKYLLIDGLWIHVKDADKLKDKVILFVLGITKDNKKEIIAFKLAKGETEEEVTALLNDLYRRGLEGKYLKLIASDGAKGIRAAINTVYPYAKWQLCYVHKMRNLSKNIRYKLRHRSKMTKQASNIYKAESRAHAIVRFNAFCLKWQDIEPHAINCFKKDFHETLHYYDFADDKNLISSTNHLERYLEEVRRRIKIQSYFKNERSLNLWVYGIINVLQQEQQPDVMPKHIVAIIRDPKYKSVQLS
;
A
#
# COMPACT_ATOMS: atom_id res chain seq x y z
N MET A 1 65.36 8.54 22.61
CA MET A 1 64.37 8.49 23.71
C MET A 1 62.99 8.63 23.09
N VAL A 2 62.14 7.60 23.16
CA VAL A 2 60.75 7.66 22.68
C VAL A 2 59.88 7.72 23.92
N GLU A 3 59.22 8.86 24.15
CA GLU A 3 58.31 9.05 25.28
C GLU A 3 57.15 8.05 25.18
N ARG A 4 56.95 7.26 26.25
CA ARG A 4 55.78 6.38 26.40
C ARG A 4 54.60 7.24 26.84
N THR A 5 53.75 7.65 25.91
CA THR A 5 52.50 8.35 26.24
C THR A 5 51.45 7.33 26.71
N THR A 6 51.28 7.21 28.03
CA THR A 6 50.13 6.50 28.63
C THR A 6 48.91 7.42 28.66
N LEU A 7 47.92 7.16 27.81
CA LEU A 7 46.59 7.78 27.89
C LEU A 7 45.72 7.02 28.89
N THR A 8 45.36 7.65 30.01
CA THR A 8 44.36 7.17 30.96
C THR A 8 42.99 7.76 30.61
N VAL A 9 42.02 6.91 30.25
CA VAL A 9 40.62 7.30 30.04
C VAL A 9 39.81 6.83 31.25
N ASN A 10 39.25 7.76 32.01
CA ASN A 10 38.36 7.44 33.13
C ASN A 10 36.93 7.21 32.62
N SER A 11 36.36 6.03 32.89
CA SER A 11 34.94 5.71 32.66
C SER A 11 34.23 5.50 34.01
N PRO A 12 33.06 6.12 34.25
CA PRO A 12 32.35 5.99 35.52
C PRO A 12 31.41 4.78 35.50
N ALA A 13 31.96 3.58 35.63
CA ALA A 13 31.34 2.38 36.22
C ALA A 13 32.18 1.15 35.88
N SER A 14 32.52 0.37 36.92
CA SER A 14 33.23 -0.93 36.90
C SER A 14 34.74 -0.89 36.63
N GLY A 15 35.51 -1.36 37.63
CA GLY A 15 36.89 -1.85 37.59
C GLY A 15 37.89 -1.23 36.61
N THR A 16 38.86 -0.48 37.13
CA THR A 16 40.01 0.06 36.39
C THR A 16 40.89 -1.07 35.82
N ARG A 17 40.61 -1.54 34.59
CA ARG A 17 41.58 -2.31 33.80
C ARG A 17 42.55 -1.36 33.11
N ARG A 18 43.84 -1.42 33.46
CA ARG A 18 44.91 -0.72 32.74
C ARG A 18 45.17 -1.44 31.41
N TYR A 19 44.81 -0.82 30.30
CA TYR A 19 45.14 -1.33 28.96
C TYR A 19 46.50 -0.77 28.53
N ALA A 20 47.52 -1.63 28.48
CA ALA A 20 48.83 -1.25 27.97
C ALA A 20 48.80 -1.22 26.44
N MET A 21 48.75 -0.03 25.84
CA MET A 21 48.90 0.14 24.39
C MET A 21 50.37 0.01 24.00
N ARG A 22 50.66 -0.85 23.01
CA ARG A 22 51.97 -0.96 22.37
C ARG A 22 52.09 0.14 21.32
N SER A 23 53.23 0.83 21.26
CA SER A 23 53.48 1.80 20.19
C SER A 23 53.52 1.08 18.83
N MET A 24 52.72 1.56 17.87
CA MET A 24 52.72 1.04 16.50
C MET A 24 53.88 1.68 15.72
N ASN A 25 54.63 0.86 15.00
CA ASN A 25 55.70 1.34 14.14
C ASN A 25 55.30 1.20 12.67
N PHE A 26 54.89 2.33 12.08
CA PHE A 26 54.42 2.42 10.70
C PHE A 26 55.47 2.07 9.64
N SER A 27 56.74 1.89 10.03
CA SER A 27 57.83 1.51 9.12
C SER A 27 58.12 -0.01 9.08
N LYS A 28 57.60 -0.81 10.03
CA LYS A 28 57.99 -2.24 10.18
C LYS A 28 56.84 -3.25 10.20
N ASP A 29 55.63 -2.86 10.59
CA ASP A 29 54.51 -3.80 10.68
C ASP A 29 53.69 -3.83 9.37
N ASN A 30 53.25 -5.02 8.92
CA ASN A 30 52.35 -5.16 7.77
C ASN A 30 50.98 -4.52 8.08
N LEU A 31 50.42 -3.80 7.11
CA LEU A 31 49.14 -3.09 7.18
C LEU A 31 47.99 -3.97 7.69
N SER A 32 48.01 -5.27 7.37
CA SER A 32 47.02 -6.25 7.86
C SER A 32 47.10 -6.48 9.38
N VAL A 33 48.31 -6.62 9.92
CA VAL A 33 48.59 -6.80 11.36
C VAL A 33 48.26 -5.53 12.12
N GLN A 34 48.59 -4.37 11.56
CA GLN A 34 48.22 -3.07 12.11
C GLN A 34 46.69 -2.91 12.15
N TRP A 35 45.99 -3.28 11.08
CA TRP A 35 44.54 -3.20 11.02
C TRP A 35 43.87 -4.14 12.02
N GLN A 36 44.39 -5.36 12.21
CA GLN A 36 43.91 -6.29 13.24
C GLN A 36 44.15 -5.77 14.66
N TYR A 37 45.28 -5.10 14.90
CA TYR A 37 45.57 -4.48 16.20
C TYR A 37 44.63 -3.31 16.51
N VAL A 38 44.40 -2.42 15.53
CA VAL A 38 43.42 -1.33 15.63
C VAL A 38 42.02 -1.90 15.89
N LYS A 39 41.63 -2.91 15.13
CA LYS A 39 40.36 -3.64 15.31
C LYS A 39 40.22 -4.23 16.72
N ARG A 40 41.26 -4.87 17.25
CA ARG A 40 41.26 -5.43 18.62
C ARG A 40 41.14 -4.33 19.67
N ASN A 41 41.92 -3.25 19.55
CA ASN A 41 41.85 -2.14 20.50
C ASN A 41 40.50 -1.42 20.46
N LEU A 42 39.94 -1.21 19.27
CA LEU A 42 38.60 -0.65 19.11
C LEU A 42 37.55 -1.57 19.76
N SER A 43 37.67 -2.88 19.60
CA SER A 43 36.82 -3.85 20.30
C SER A 43 36.96 -3.79 21.82
N ASP A 44 38.20 -3.76 22.32
CA ASP A 44 38.48 -3.71 23.76
C ASP A 44 38.01 -2.40 24.40
N MET A 45 37.95 -1.31 23.62
CA MET A 45 37.36 -0.02 23.99
C MET A 45 35.83 0.02 23.82
N GLY A 46 35.20 -1.09 23.43
CA GLY A 46 33.76 -1.17 23.17
C GLY A 46 33.31 -0.37 21.94
N VAL A 47 34.23 -0.06 21.03
CA VAL A 47 33.99 0.79 19.86
C VAL A 47 33.43 -0.02 18.68
N VAL A 48 33.69 -1.31 18.50
CA VAL A 48 32.96 -2.15 17.50
C VAL A 48 33.13 -3.66 17.76
N TYR A 49 32.02 -4.44 17.73
CA TYR A 49 31.83 -5.60 16.83
C TYR A 49 30.35 -5.99 16.71
N GLY A 50 29.68 -5.39 15.71
CA GLY A 50 28.35 -5.78 15.27
C GLY A 50 27.77 -4.76 14.30
N PHE A 51 26.97 -5.21 13.35
CA PHE A 51 26.21 -4.30 12.48
C PHE A 51 25.33 -3.36 13.33
N ASP A 52 24.80 -3.87 14.44
CA ASP A 52 23.94 -3.14 15.38
C ASP A 52 24.71 -2.02 16.13
N ASP A 53 25.96 -2.26 16.53
CA ASP A 53 26.81 -1.24 17.18
C ASP A 53 27.13 -0.09 16.22
N PHE A 54 27.39 -0.42 14.96
CA PHE A 54 27.59 0.58 13.91
C PHE A 54 26.32 1.41 13.68
N GLU A 55 25.15 0.79 13.66
CA GLU A 55 23.87 1.50 13.52
C GLU A 55 23.62 2.48 14.67
N LEU A 56 23.91 2.08 15.91
CA LEU A 56 23.82 2.95 17.08
C LEU A 56 24.77 4.16 16.98
N GLN A 57 25.99 3.95 16.48
CA GLN A 57 26.95 5.04 16.27
C GLN A 57 26.50 5.98 15.14
N ALA A 58 26.03 5.43 14.02
CA ALA A 58 25.48 6.20 12.91
C ALA A 58 24.31 7.08 13.38
N HIS A 59 23.41 6.53 14.20
CA HIS A 59 22.30 7.29 14.78
C HIS A 59 22.80 8.46 15.66
N ARG A 60 23.84 8.25 16.48
CA ARG A 60 24.45 9.32 17.29
C ARG A 60 25.07 10.42 16.42
N VAL A 61 25.75 10.05 15.33
CA VAL A 61 26.34 11.02 14.39
C VAL A 61 25.24 11.85 13.72
N ILE A 62 24.17 11.21 13.23
CA ILE A 62 23.01 11.89 12.65
C ILE A 62 22.40 12.87 13.66
N GLN A 63 22.22 12.46 14.92
CA GLN A 63 21.69 13.34 15.96
C GLN A 63 22.60 14.56 16.18
N LYS A 64 23.93 14.38 16.20
CA LYS A 64 24.89 15.48 16.33
C LYS A 64 24.82 16.44 15.14
N LEU A 65 24.73 15.92 13.92
CA LEU A 65 24.61 16.74 12.71
C LEU A 65 23.34 17.61 12.74
N ILE A 66 22.19 17.03 13.11
CA ILE A 66 20.94 17.78 13.28
C ILE A 66 21.11 18.85 14.37
N GLN A 67 21.73 18.49 15.49
CA GLN A 67 21.94 19.41 16.61
C GLN A 67 22.82 20.60 16.23
N SER A 68 23.92 20.36 15.50
CA SER A 68 24.82 21.41 15.02
C SER A 68 24.11 22.33 14.03
N SER A 69 23.38 21.76 13.07
CA SER A 69 22.61 22.55 12.09
C SER A 69 21.60 23.48 12.77
N VAL A 70 20.89 22.99 13.81
CA VAL A 70 19.97 23.80 14.61
C VAL A 70 20.69 24.97 15.30
N TYR A 71 21.87 24.74 15.86
CA TYR A 71 22.61 25.80 16.54
C TYR A 71 23.18 26.84 15.57
N GLU A 72 23.66 26.40 14.41
CA GLU A 72 24.16 27.28 13.35
C GLU A 72 23.03 28.14 12.78
N GLU A 73 21.91 27.55 12.36
CA GLU A 73 20.76 28.31 11.83
C GLU A 73 20.19 29.28 12.86
N PHE A 74 20.13 28.87 14.14
CA PHE A 74 19.72 29.77 15.21
C PHE A 74 20.69 30.95 15.36
N ALA A 75 22.01 30.70 15.36
CA ALA A 75 23.03 31.74 15.49
C ALA A 75 22.98 32.73 14.31
N LEU A 76 22.82 32.23 13.09
CA LEU A 76 22.68 33.05 11.88
C LEU A 76 21.45 33.97 11.96
N GLN A 77 20.30 33.42 12.37
CA GLN A 77 19.05 34.18 12.41
C GLN A 77 18.99 35.21 13.55
N ILE A 78 19.72 35.00 14.65
CA ILE A 78 19.84 36.03 15.70
C ILE A 78 20.98 37.01 15.46
N GLY A 79 21.88 36.72 14.51
CA GLY A 79 23.07 37.52 14.21
C GLY A 79 24.20 37.41 15.24
N ALA A 80 24.28 36.32 16.00
CA ALA A 80 25.32 36.15 17.04
C ALA A 80 25.56 34.68 17.41
N LYS A 81 26.82 34.25 17.57
CA LYS A 81 27.17 32.93 18.13
C LYS A 81 26.92 32.87 19.64
N ARG A 82 27.05 31.67 20.20
CA ARG A 82 26.85 31.45 21.64
C ARG A 82 27.95 32.18 22.41
N TYR A 83 27.55 32.98 23.41
CA TYR A 83 28.43 33.84 24.21
C TYR A 83 29.15 34.97 23.46
N GLU A 84 28.82 35.20 22.18
CA GLU A 84 29.43 36.27 21.41
C GLU A 84 28.81 37.63 21.76
N HIS A 85 29.64 38.65 21.88
CA HIS A 85 29.23 40.05 22.02
C HIS A 85 29.04 40.72 20.66
N ALA A 86 27.87 40.52 20.03
CA ALA A 86 27.48 41.23 18.81
C ALA A 86 26.53 42.41 19.11
N PRO A 87 26.88 43.66 18.77
CA PRO A 87 25.99 44.82 18.90
C PRO A 87 24.78 44.75 17.98
N SER A 88 24.93 44.13 16.80
CA SER A 88 23.88 43.92 15.80
C SER A 88 22.93 42.74 16.09
N ARG A 89 23.03 42.11 17.27
CA ARG A 89 22.17 40.97 17.62
C ARG A 89 20.69 41.38 17.65
N LEU A 90 19.83 40.49 17.19
CA LEU A 90 18.39 40.75 17.17
C LEU A 90 17.67 40.30 18.45
N ASP A 91 18.23 39.32 19.18
CA ASP A 91 17.67 38.79 20.43
C ASP A 91 18.74 38.09 21.28
N GLU A 92 18.36 37.67 22.49
CA GLU A 92 19.16 36.92 23.44
C GLU A 92 18.66 35.47 23.61
N ARG A 93 19.55 34.58 24.05
CA ARG A 93 19.22 33.18 24.34
C ARG A 93 18.65 33.04 25.76
N GLN A 94 17.57 32.29 25.92
CA GLN A 94 16.97 31.95 27.22
C GLN A 94 16.87 30.44 27.44
N GLY A 95 18.04 29.80 27.52
CA GLY A 95 18.13 28.36 27.74
C GLY A 95 17.69 27.52 26.54
N LEU A 96 17.39 26.25 26.82
CA LEU A 96 17.11 25.23 25.82
C LEU A 96 15.83 24.47 26.19
N TYR A 97 15.18 23.87 25.22
CA TYR A 97 14.17 22.85 25.47
C TYR A 97 14.38 21.64 24.57
N GLN A 98 14.02 20.47 25.08
CA GLN A 98 14.24 19.22 24.37
C GLN A 98 13.10 18.91 23.41
N ARG A 99 13.45 18.35 22.25
CA ARG A 99 12.53 17.82 21.26
C ARG A 99 13.01 16.47 20.76
N SER A 100 12.10 15.50 20.76
CA SER A 100 12.31 14.23 20.09
C SER A 100 11.85 14.31 18.63
N PHE A 101 12.67 13.78 17.74
CA PHE A 101 12.39 13.59 16.32
C PHE A 101 12.51 12.11 15.98
N THR A 102 11.46 11.53 15.42
CA THR A 102 11.46 10.14 14.97
C THR A 102 11.74 10.08 13.48
N THR A 103 12.82 9.39 13.11
CA THR A 103 13.27 9.20 11.73
C THR A 103 13.28 7.71 11.39
N THR A 104 13.65 7.36 10.15
CA THR A 104 13.88 5.95 9.79
C THR A 104 15.05 5.31 10.53
N PHE A 105 15.96 6.11 11.11
CA PHE A 105 17.12 5.65 11.89
C PHE A 105 16.84 5.61 13.40
N GLY A 106 15.60 5.86 13.81
CA GLY A 106 15.20 5.88 15.22
C GLY A 106 14.90 7.28 15.76
N VAL A 107 14.80 7.35 17.09
CA VAL A 107 14.43 8.57 17.83
C VAL A 107 15.65 9.38 18.21
N SER A 108 15.82 10.55 17.60
CA SER A 108 16.86 11.52 17.97
C SER A 108 16.29 12.57 18.92
N ARG A 109 16.94 12.78 20.07
CA ARG A 109 16.56 13.85 21.02
C ARG A 109 17.49 15.04 20.83
N ILE A 110 16.95 16.19 20.42
CA ILE A 110 17.73 17.41 20.18
C ILE A 110 17.26 18.54 21.09
N ASN A 111 18.18 19.45 21.38
CA ASN A 111 17.97 20.64 22.17
C ASN A 111 17.76 21.84 21.25
N ILE A 112 16.61 22.50 21.39
CA ILE A 112 16.27 23.70 20.63
C ILE A 112 16.49 24.93 21.51
N PRO A 113 17.27 25.92 21.08
CA PRO A 113 17.42 27.17 21.80
C PRO A 113 16.13 27.98 21.88
N ARG A 114 15.95 28.71 22.98
CA ARG A 114 14.86 29.68 23.16
C ARG A 114 15.37 31.10 23.01
N LEU A 115 14.52 31.97 22.48
CA LEU A 115 14.70 33.41 22.51
C LEU A 115 14.20 33.96 23.86
N ARG A 116 14.80 35.07 24.31
CA ARG A 116 14.40 35.76 25.54
C ARG A 116 13.28 36.76 25.29
N LYS A 117 13.43 37.62 24.27
CA LYS A 117 12.48 38.69 23.95
C LYS A 117 11.49 38.29 22.85
N ASN A 118 11.82 37.25 22.07
CA ASN A 118 11.01 36.70 20.99
C ASN A 118 10.81 37.70 19.83
N ASN A 119 11.83 38.51 19.56
CA ASN A 119 11.85 39.57 18.55
C ASN A 119 11.92 39.02 17.12
N VAL A 120 12.44 37.80 16.95
CA VAL A 120 12.63 37.14 15.66
C VAL A 120 11.86 35.82 15.63
N LYS A 121 11.29 35.48 14.47
CA LYS A 121 10.71 34.14 14.25
C LYS A 121 11.78 33.22 13.68
N ILE A 122 12.24 32.26 14.48
CA ILE A 122 13.23 31.28 14.03
C ILE A 122 12.57 30.21 13.15
N HIS A 123 13.16 29.98 11.98
CA HIS A 123 12.76 28.97 11.01
C HIS A 123 13.91 28.00 10.73
N TYR A 124 13.70 26.71 10.98
CA TYR A 124 14.72 25.70 10.69
C TYR A 124 14.50 25.08 9.30
N SER A 125 15.57 24.86 8.53
CA SER A 125 15.47 24.31 7.17
C SER A 125 15.11 22.81 7.18
N LEU A 126 15.68 22.06 8.14
CA LEU A 126 15.53 20.62 8.24
C LEU A 126 14.11 20.15 8.63
N PHE A 127 13.34 20.98 9.35
CA PHE A 127 12.02 20.60 9.86
C PHE A 127 11.09 21.78 10.10
N LYS A 128 9.78 21.55 9.95
CA LYS A 128 8.76 22.56 10.28
C LYS A 128 8.60 22.73 11.80
N LYS A 129 8.08 23.89 12.23
CA LYS A 129 7.93 24.29 13.66
C LYS A 129 7.31 23.24 14.58
N TYR A 130 6.39 22.39 14.11
CA TYR A 130 5.74 21.35 14.92
C TYR A 130 5.97 19.92 14.39
N GLN A 131 6.84 19.77 13.39
CA GLN A 131 7.14 18.46 12.83
C GLN A 131 7.92 17.63 13.86
N ARG A 132 7.46 16.41 14.09
CA ARG A 132 8.09 15.45 15.02
C ARG A 132 8.58 14.18 14.35
N ARG A 133 8.16 13.95 13.11
CA ARG A 133 8.48 12.74 12.35
C ARG A 133 8.91 13.09 10.95
N GLN A 134 9.76 12.24 10.39
CA GLN A 134 10.11 12.27 8.98
C GLN A 134 8.91 11.82 8.14
N LYS A 135 8.63 12.51 7.02
CA LYS A 135 7.56 12.12 6.08
C LYS A 135 7.69 10.68 5.60
N LYS A 136 8.93 10.22 5.33
CA LYS A 136 9.21 8.84 4.91
C LYS A 136 8.70 7.82 5.92
N LEU A 137 8.85 8.10 7.22
CA LEU A 137 8.31 7.25 8.28
C LEU A 137 6.77 7.24 8.26
N ASP A 138 6.14 8.41 8.15
CA ASP A 138 4.68 8.51 8.04
C ASP A 138 4.16 7.68 6.84
N ASN A 139 4.87 7.66 5.71
CA ASN A 139 4.52 6.83 4.56
C ASN A 139 4.65 5.32 4.85
N MET A 140 5.66 4.91 5.60
CA MET A 140 5.82 3.50 6.01
C MET A 140 4.71 3.06 6.95
N VAL A 141 4.21 3.95 7.81
CA VAL A 141 3.02 3.67 8.64
C VAL A 141 1.82 3.38 7.76
N VAL A 142 1.53 4.25 6.79
CA VAL A 142 0.41 4.05 5.86
C VAL A 142 0.60 2.75 5.07
N LEU A 143 1.78 2.51 4.51
CA LEU A 143 2.07 1.26 3.79
C LEU A 143 1.81 0.03 4.66
N SER A 144 2.27 0.06 5.91
CA SER A 144 2.06 -1.06 6.84
C SER A 144 0.57 -1.35 7.08
N MET A 145 -0.29 -0.31 7.11
CA MET A 145 -1.74 -0.47 7.16
C MET A 145 -2.25 -1.18 5.91
N LEU A 146 -1.85 -0.70 4.72
CA LEU A 146 -2.31 -1.21 3.43
C LEU A 146 -1.79 -2.64 3.13
N LEU A 147 -0.66 -3.04 3.72
CA LEU A 147 -0.14 -4.41 3.69
C LEU A 147 -0.85 -5.34 4.69
N GLY A 148 -1.78 -4.82 5.48
CA GLY A 148 -2.59 -5.62 6.40
C GLY A 148 -2.00 -5.81 7.80
N LEU A 149 -1.13 -4.90 8.26
CA LEU A 149 -0.80 -4.86 9.69
C LEU A 149 -1.93 -4.18 10.45
N SER A 150 -2.45 -4.83 11.49
CA SER A 150 -3.40 -4.18 12.41
C SER A 150 -2.71 -3.08 13.19
N VAL A 151 -3.46 -2.09 13.67
CA VAL A 151 -2.90 -0.96 14.43
C VAL A 151 -2.12 -1.43 15.66
N ARG A 152 -2.60 -2.49 16.33
CA ARG A 152 -1.89 -3.10 17.48
C ARG A 152 -0.55 -3.72 17.04
N LYS A 153 -0.53 -4.44 15.92
CA LYS A 153 0.70 -5.02 15.35
C LYS A 153 1.68 -3.94 14.89
N GLN A 154 1.21 -2.88 14.25
CA GLN A 154 2.03 -1.73 13.85
C GLN A 154 2.68 -1.06 15.04
N ARG A 155 1.92 -0.81 16.11
CA ARG A 155 2.47 -0.20 17.33
C ARG A 155 3.63 -1.02 17.87
N LYS A 156 3.49 -2.35 17.91
CA LYS A 156 4.55 -3.27 18.34
C LYS A 156 5.74 -3.24 17.37
N PHE A 157 5.47 -3.34 16.07
CA PHE A 157 6.48 -3.31 15.01
C PHE A 157 7.33 -2.04 15.04
N PHE A 158 6.72 -0.86 14.95
CA PHE A 158 7.44 0.42 14.95
C PHE A 158 8.15 0.68 16.29
N LYS A 159 7.54 0.27 17.42
CA LYS A 159 8.20 0.43 18.72
C LYS A 159 9.47 -0.41 18.84
N SER A 160 9.43 -1.65 18.34
CA SER A 160 10.59 -2.54 18.34
C SER A 160 11.64 -2.15 17.30
N PHE A 161 11.22 -1.67 16.12
CA PHE A 161 12.14 -1.39 15.01
C PHE A 161 12.74 0.02 15.07
N ILE A 162 11.96 1.04 15.46
CA ILE A 162 12.36 2.47 15.41
C ILE A 162 12.50 3.06 16.83
N GLY A 163 12.05 2.34 17.86
CA GLY A 163 12.05 2.84 19.24
C GLY A 163 10.87 3.77 19.56
N ASP A 164 9.97 4.04 18.60
CA ASP A 164 8.78 4.87 18.78
C ASP A 164 7.49 4.15 18.36
N ALA A 165 6.43 4.41 19.10
CA ALA A 165 5.12 3.80 18.87
C ALA A 165 4.22 4.76 18.11
N VAL A 166 3.66 4.30 16.98
CA VAL A 166 2.67 5.09 16.25
C VAL A 166 1.27 4.80 16.81
N SER A 167 0.56 5.86 17.20
CA SER A 167 -0.80 5.74 17.73
C SER A 167 -1.81 5.45 16.63
N HIS A 168 -2.94 4.84 17.01
CA HIS A 168 -4.09 4.65 16.12
C HIS A 168 -4.53 5.97 15.47
N THR A 169 -4.67 7.01 16.29
CA THR A 169 -5.11 8.34 15.84
C THR A 169 -4.15 8.94 14.82
N THR A 170 -2.85 8.70 14.98
CA THR A 170 -1.83 9.14 14.02
C THR A 170 -1.98 8.36 12.72
N ALA A 171 -2.02 7.03 12.77
CA ALA A 171 -2.16 6.17 11.60
C ALA A 171 -3.42 6.53 10.78
N SER A 172 -4.58 6.72 11.43
CA SER A 172 -5.80 7.15 10.75
C SER A 172 -5.72 8.55 10.14
N ARG A 173 -4.99 9.49 10.78
CA ARG A 173 -4.77 10.83 10.20
C ARG A 173 -3.88 10.75 8.96
N LEU A 174 -2.84 9.94 8.98
CA LEU A 174 -1.93 9.76 7.85
C LEU A 174 -2.63 9.15 6.64
N LEU A 175 -3.61 8.27 6.86
CA LEU A 175 -4.41 7.71 5.77
C LEU A 175 -5.20 8.79 5.00
N LYS A 176 -5.56 9.91 5.65
CA LYS A 176 -6.23 11.03 4.98
C LYS A 176 -5.36 11.69 3.92
N ASN A 177 -4.05 11.53 3.97
CA ASN A 177 -3.15 12.04 2.94
C ASN A 177 -3.38 11.37 1.58
N LEU A 178 -4.14 10.26 1.52
CA LEU A 178 -4.55 9.62 0.28
C LEU A 178 -5.79 10.25 -0.37
N GLU A 179 -6.41 11.27 0.25
CA GLU A 179 -7.66 11.88 -0.26
C GLU A 179 -7.48 12.54 -1.61
N ASP A 180 -6.42 13.34 -1.77
CA ASP A 180 -6.14 14.00 -3.05
C ASP A 180 -5.90 12.96 -4.16
N GLY A 181 -5.16 11.89 -3.83
CA GLY A 181 -4.93 10.79 -4.77
C GLY A 181 -6.20 10.03 -5.11
N LEU A 182 -7.09 9.79 -4.14
CA LEU A 182 -8.39 9.15 -4.38
C LEU A 182 -9.27 10.03 -5.27
N GLN A 183 -9.27 11.34 -5.05
CA GLN A 183 -10.04 12.28 -5.85
C GLN A 183 -9.51 12.32 -7.28
N GLU A 184 -8.19 12.40 -7.45
CA GLU A 184 -7.53 12.31 -8.75
C GLU A 184 -7.86 10.98 -9.45
N TYR A 185 -7.78 9.85 -8.76
CA TYR A 185 -8.13 8.54 -9.31
C TYR A 185 -9.58 8.47 -9.82
N ARG A 186 -10.51 9.14 -9.14
CA ARG A 186 -11.93 9.20 -9.53
C ARG A 186 -12.21 10.14 -10.69
N THR A 187 -11.46 11.24 -10.82
CA THR A 187 -11.68 12.23 -11.89
C THR A 187 -10.77 12.06 -13.08
N LYS A 188 -9.72 11.23 -12.97
CA LYS A 188 -8.73 11.01 -14.02
C LYS A 188 -9.43 10.57 -15.32
N PRO A 189 -9.17 11.24 -16.46
CA PRO A 189 -9.64 10.80 -17.76
C PRO A 189 -9.17 9.36 -18.06
N ILE A 190 -10.05 8.59 -18.69
CA ILE A 190 -9.80 7.21 -19.07
C ILE A 190 -9.64 7.17 -20.58
N GLU A 191 -8.50 6.66 -21.02
CA GLU A 191 -8.28 6.37 -22.44
C GLU A 191 -9.17 5.20 -22.88
N ASP A 192 -9.87 5.37 -24.00
CA ASP A 192 -10.66 4.30 -24.61
C ASP A 192 -9.75 3.27 -25.30
N LYS A 193 -9.05 2.45 -24.50
CA LYS A 193 -8.08 1.44 -24.97
C LYS A 193 -8.40 0.02 -24.51
N TYR A 194 -9.50 -0.16 -23.80
CA TYR A 194 -9.87 -1.44 -23.19
C TYR A 194 -10.67 -2.27 -24.17
N LYS A 195 -10.22 -3.51 -24.41
CA LYS A 195 -10.95 -4.48 -25.21
C LYS A 195 -11.98 -5.27 -24.40
N TYR A 196 -11.72 -5.44 -23.10
CA TYR A 196 -12.60 -6.14 -22.19
C TYR A 196 -12.73 -5.43 -20.85
N LEU A 197 -13.93 -5.52 -20.25
CA LEU A 197 -14.18 -5.12 -18.86
C LEU A 197 -14.65 -6.33 -18.05
N LEU A 198 -14.12 -6.49 -16.85
CA LEU A 198 -14.66 -7.44 -15.86
C LEU A 198 -15.27 -6.64 -14.70
N ILE A 199 -16.52 -6.96 -14.34
CA ILE A 199 -17.25 -6.29 -13.26
C ILE A 199 -17.58 -7.33 -12.20
N ASP A 200 -17.25 -7.05 -10.95
CA ASP A 200 -17.53 -7.93 -9.81
C ASP A 200 -17.68 -7.13 -8.51
N GLY A 201 -18.35 -7.72 -7.53
CA GLY A 201 -18.73 -7.12 -6.26
C GLY A 201 -18.01 -7.73 -5.07
N LEU A 202 -17.49 -6.88 -4.17
CA LEU A 202 -17.01 -7.30 -2.85
C LEU A 202 -17.97 -6.82 -1.77
N TRP A 203 -18.71 -7.76 -1.18
CA TRP A 203 -19.56 -7.51 -0.03
C TRP A 203 -18.74 -7.22 1.23
N ILE A 204 -19.13 -6.16 1.94
CA ILE A 204 -18.48 -5.65 3.14
C ILE A 204 -19.50 -5.14 4.16
N HIS A 205 -19.10 -5.13 5.43
CA HIS A 205 -19.91 -4.57 6.51
C HIS A 205 -19.50 -3.12 6.81
N VAL A 206 -20.44 -2.20 6.68
CA VAL A 206 -20.24 -0.77 6.98
C VAL A 206 -21.21 -0.35 8.06
N LYS A 207 -20.71 0.33 9.10
CA LYS A 207 -21.56 0.93 10.13
C LYS A 207 -22.22 2.16 9.52
N ASP A 208 -23.55 2.15 9.47
CA ASP A 208 -24.38 3.24 8.99
C ASP A 208 -25.31 3.68 10.13
N ALA A 209 -25.13 4.92 10.61
CA ALA A 209 -25.60 5.36 11.92
C ALA A 209 -25.21 4.37 13.02
N ASP A 210 -26.17 3.65 13.61
CA ASP A 210 -25.93 2.64 14.64
C ASP A 210 -26.14 1.19 14.21
N LYS A 211 -26.48 0.94 12.95
CA LYS A 211 -26.66 -0.41 12.41
C LYS A 211 -25.52 -0.80 11.49
N LEU A 212 -25.08 -2.05 11.61
CA LEU A 212 -24.18 -2.65 10.64
C LEU A 212 -25.01 -3.02 9.40
N LYS A 213 -24.66 -2.47 8.24
CA LYS A 213 -25.31 -2.76 6.98
C LYS A 213 -24.33 -3.42 6.02
N ASP A 214 -24.84 -4.37 5.26
CA ASP A 214 -24.11 -4.98 4.16
C ASP A 214 -24.16 -4.04 2.96
N LYS A 215 -22.99 -3.69 2.45
CA LYS A 215 -22.82 -2.92 1.23
C LYS A 215 -21.88 -3.68 0.29
N VAL A 216 -21.92 -3.34 -0.99
CA VAL A 216 -21.04 -3.94 -1.99
C VAL A 216 -20.11 -2.88 -2.54
N ILE A 217 -18.82 -3.20 -2.65
CA ILE A 217 -17.91 -2.41 -3.47
C ILE A 217 -17.90 -3.05 -4.85
N LEU A 218 -18.44 -2.35 -5.84
CA LEU A 218 -18.34 -2.72 -7.24
C LEU A 218 -16.96 -2.36 -7.75
N PHE A 219 -16.30 -3.27 -8.43
CA PHE A 219 -15.01 -3.07 -9.08
C PHE A 219 -15.13 -3.26 -10.58
N VAL A 220 -14.37 -2.47 -11.33
CA VAL A 220 -14.21 -2.64 -12.77
C VAL A 220 -12.73 -2.85 -13.08
N LEU A 221 -12.42 -4.01 -13.64
CA LEU A 221 -11.11 -4.33 -14.18
C LEU A 221 -11.12 -4.11 -15.69
N GLY A 222 -10.28 -3.22 -16.17
CA GLY A 222 -10.03 -3.03 -17.59
C GLY A 222 -8.90 -3.92 -18.10
N ILE A 223 -9.08 -4.47 -19.30
CA ILE A 223 -8.06 -5.21 -20.02
C ILE A 223 -7.76 -4.48 -21.32
N THR A 224 -6.51 -4.02 -21.47
CA THR A 224 -6.06 -3.28 -22.66
C THR A 224 -5.85 -4.21 -23.86
N LYS A 225 -5.64 -3.64 -25.05
CA LYS A 225 -5.25 -4.39 -26.26
C LYS A 225 -4.01 -5.27 -26.04
N ASP A 226 -3.05 -4.77 -25.26
CA ASP A 226 -1.81 -5.47 -24.90
C ASP A 226 -1.98 -6.49 -23.75
N ASN A 227 -3.21 -6.88 -23.41
CA ASN A 227 -3.52 -7.80 -22.31
C ASN A 227 -3.05 -7.34 -20.91
N LYS A 228 -2.77 -6.04 -20.73
CA LYS A 228 -2.49 -5.44 -19.42
C LYS A 228 -3.79 -5.30 -18.65
N LYS A 229 -3.76 -5.67 -17.37
CA LYS A 229 -4.91 -5.69 -16.46
C LYS A 229 -4.75 -4.57 -15.45
N GLU A 230 -5.76 -3.74 -15.32
CA GLU A 230 -5.76 -2.69 -14.30
C GLU A 230 -7.16 -2.45 -13.76
N ILE A 231 -7.28 -2.21 -12.46
CA ILE A 231 -8.53 -1.74 -11.87
C ILE A 231 -8.70 -0.28 -12.30
N ILE A 232 -9.77 0.01 -13.04
CA ILE A 232 -10.05 1.33 -13.60
C ILE A 232 -11.01 2.14 -12.73
N ALA A 233 -11.89 1.45 -12.00
CA ALA A 233 -12.83 2.09 -11.09
C ALA A 233 -13.26 1.15 -9.97
N PHE A 234 -13.68 1.76 -8.88
CA PHE A 234 -14.44 1.09 -7.84
C PHE A 234 -15.48 2.06 -7.27
N LYS A 235 -16.61 1.54 -6.79
CA LYS A 235 -17.68 2.34 -6.19
C LYS A 235 -18.33 1.56 -5.05
N LEU A 236 -18.51 2.22 -3.91
CA LEU A 236 -19.36 1.69 -2.85
C LEU A 236 -20.82 1.88 -3.25
N ALA A 237 -21.57 0.79 -3.31
CA ALA A 237 -22.98 0.77 -3.65
C ALA A 237 -23.80 0.13 -2.53
N LYS A 238 -25.10 0.44 -2.48
CA LYS A 238 -26.04 -0.20 -1.53
C LYS A 238 -26.31 -1.66 -1.88
N GLY A 239 -26.11 -2.04 -3.14
CA GLY A 239 -26.25 -3.39 -3.67
C GLY A 239 -25.89 -3.42 -5.15
N GLU A 240 -26.02 -4.60 -5.77
CA GLU A 240 -25.81 -4.81 -7.21
C GLU A 240 -27.07 -4.46 -8.02
N THR A 241 -27.64 -3.28 -7.77
CA THR A 241 -28.83 -2.80 -8.47
C THR A 241 -28.45 -2.18 -9.82
N GLU A 242 -29.40 -2.18 -10.76
CA GLU A 242 -29.20 -1.57 -12.08
C GLU A 242 -28.80 -0.10 -11.98
N GLU A 243 -29.44 0.66 -11.10
CA GLU A 243 -29.13 2.08 -10.88
C GLU A 243 -27.67 2.31 -10.46
N GLU A 244 -27.19 1.51 -9.50
CA GLU A 244 -25.85 1.69 -8.94
C GLU A 244 -24.75 1.34 -9.94
N VAL A 245 -24.98 0.28 -10.72
CA VAL A 245 -24.06 -0.18 -11.78
C VAL A 245 -24.12 0.77 -12.97
N THR A 246 -25.30 1.22 -13.39
CA THR A 246 -25.47 2.20 -14.48
C THR A 246 -24.75 3.50 -14.13
N ALA A 247 -24.86 3.97 -12.89
CA ALA A 247 -24.13 5.14 -12.43
C ALA A 247 -22.60 4.93 -12.46
N LEU A 248 -22.10 3.74 -12.14
CA LEU A 248 -20.67 3.41 -12.26
C LEU A 248 -20.21 3.38 -13.73
N LEU A 249 -20.98 2.76 -14.62
CA LEU A 249 -20.64 2.69 -16.04
C LEU A 249 -20.73 4.05 -16.73
N ASN A 250 -21.70 4.89 -16.36
CA ASN A 250 -21.83 6.26 -16.84
C ASN A 250 -20.66 7.15 -16.36
N ASP A 251 -20.14 6.94 -15.15
CA ASP A 251 -18.91 7.62 -14.69
C ASP A 251 -17.73 7.28 -15.61
N LEU A 252 -17.54 6.00 -15.92
CA LEU A 252 -16.49 5.56 -16.84
C LEU A 252 -16.65 6.19 -18.24
N TYR A 253 -17.88 6.19 -18.76
CA TYR A 253 -18.20 6.77 -20.07
C TYR A 253 -17.87 8.26 -20.10
N ARG A 254 -18.33 9.03 -19.11
CA ARG A 254 -18.07 10.47 -18.99
C ARG A 254 -16.59 10.81 -18.83
N ARG A 255 -15.79 9.90 -18.29
CA ARG A 255 -14.34 10.06 -18.14
C ARG A 255 -13.56 9.74 -19.43
N GLY A 256 -14.22 9.22 -20.46
CA GLY A 256 -13.62 8.99 -21.79
C GLY A 256 -13.65 7.54 -22.27
N LEU A 257 -14.18 6.60 -21.48
CA LEU A 257 -14.37 5.21 -21.93
C LEU A 257 -15.62 5.11 -22.81
N GLU A 258 -15.55 5.55 -24.06
CA GLU A 258 -16.70 5.55 -24.97
C GLU A 258 -17.09 4.15 -25.47
N GLY A 259 -16.18 3.18 -25.35
CA GLY A 259 -16.42 1.78 -25.72
C GLY A 259 -16.09 1.47 -27.18
N LYS A 260 -15.32 2.30 -27.89
CA LYS A 260 -14.97 2.11 -29.32
C LYS A 260 -14.25 0.79 -29.59
N TYR A 261 -13.47 0.30 -28.62
CA TYR A 261 -12.74 -0.96 -28.74
C TYR A 261 -13.29 -2.05 -27.83
N LEU A 262 -14.37 -1.78 -27.09
CA LEU A 262 -14.90 -2.67 -26.07
C LEU A 262 -15.69 -3.81 -26.74
N LYS A 263 -15.11 -5.00 -26.71
CA LYS A 263 -15.68 -6.19 -27.37
C LYS A 263 -16.60 -6.99 -26.44
N LEU A 264 -16.20 -7.13 -25.17
CA LEU A 264 -16.89 -7.96 -24.18
C LEU A 264 -16.84 -7.33 -22.79
N ILE A 265 -17.97 -7.38 -22.07
CA ILE A 265 -18.04 -7.13 -20.64
C ILE A 265 -18.46 -8.41 -19.94
N ALA A 266 -17.63 -8.91 -19.03
CA ALA A 266 -17.96 -10.08 -18.23
C ALA A 266 -18.32 -9.69 -16.80
N SER A 267 -19.36 -10.30 -16.25
CA SER A 267 -19.78 -10.07 -14.87
C SER A 267 -20.28 -11.33 -14.20
N ASP A 268 -20.59 -11.22 -12.91
CA ASP A 268 -21.50 -12.16 -12.29
C ASP A 268 -22.93 -12.01 -12.86
N GLY A 269 -23.81 -12.95 -12.53
CA GLY A 269 -25.16 -13.03 -13.12
C GLY A 269 -26.18 -12.08 -12.52
N ALA A 270 -25.77 -11.00 -11.85
CA ALA A 270 -26.69 -10.03 -11.30
C ALA A 270 -27.50 -9.36 -12.43
N LYS A 271 -28.84 -9.45 -12.35
CA LYS A 271 -29.75 -8.88 -13.36
C LYS A 271 -29.49 -7.38 -13.58
N GLY A 272 -29.18 -6.64 -12.51
CA GLY A 272 -28.90 -5.21 -12.57
C GLY A 272 -27.65 -4.88 -13.39
N ILE A 273 -26.62 -5.73 -13.35
CA ILE A 273 -25.40 -5.52 -14.14
C ILE A 273 -25.68 -5.69 -15.63
N ARG A 274 -26.43 -6.74 -16.01
CA ARG A 274 -26.80 -6.99 -17.42
C ARG A 274 -27.58 -5.81 -18.01
N ALA A 275 -28.59 -5.31 -17.29
CA ALA A 275 -29.41 -4.20 -17.74
C ALA A 275 -28.57 -2.91 -17.89
N ALA A 276 -27.72 -2.60 -16.90
CA ALA A 276 -26.82 -1.46 -16.95
C ALA A 276 -25.84 -1.51 -18.15
N ILE A 277 -25.30 -2.70 -18.45
CA ILE A 277 -24.41 -2.89 -19.60
C ILE A 277 -25.13 -2.61 -20.92
N ASN A 278 -26.33 -3.15 -21.09
CA ASN A 278 -27.12 -2.94 -22.30
C ASN A 278 -27.49 -1.47 -22.51
N THR A 279 -27.65 -0.70 -21.42
CA THR A 279 -27.96 0.73 -21.46
C THR A 279 -26.72 1.57 -21.81
N VAL A 280 -25.57 1.33 -21.19
CA VAL A 280 -24.39 2.20 -21.33
C VAL A 280 -23.45 1.78 -22.47
N TYR A 281 -23.27 0.47 -22.68
CA TYR A 281 -22.39 -0.09 -23.70
C TYR A 281 -23.13 -1.12 -24.58
N PRO A 282 -24.17 -0.70 -25.34
CA PRO A 282 -25.05 -1.60 -26.08
C PRO A 282 -24.33 -2.47 -27.14
N TYR A 283 -23.20 -2.01 -27.66
CA TYR A 283 -22.43 -2.71 -28.68
C TYR A 283 -21.46 -3.76 -28.11
N ALA A 284 -21.21 -3.73 -26.81
CA ALA A 284 -20.34 -4.72 -26.16
C ALA A 284 -21.14 -5.98 -25.84
N LYS A 285 -20.60 -7.16 -26.20
CA LYS A 285 -21.22 -8.42 -25.81
C LYS A 285 -21.13 -8.59 -24.29
N TRP A 286 -22.22 -8.96 -23.64
CA TRP A 286 -22.21 -9.32 -22.22
C TRP A 286 -21.89 -10.80 -22.05
N GLN A 287 -21.03 -11.17 -21.10
CA GLN A 287 -20.78 -12.56 -20.74
C GLN A 287 -21.02 -12.84 -19.27
N LEU A 288 -21.75 -13.93 -19.02
CA LEU A 288 -21.87 -14.49 -17.69
C LEU A 288 -20.61 -15.31 -17.33
N CYS A 289 -19.95 -14.99 -16.23
CA CYS A 289 -18.78 -15.74 -15.78
C CYS A 289 -19.12 -17.22 -15.50
N TYR A 290 -18.45 -18.15 -16.20
CA TYR A 290 -18.73 -19.58 -16.03
C TYR A 290 -18.34 -20.09 -14.63
N VAL A 291 -17.34 -19.49 -13.97
CA VAL A 291 -16.93 -19.87 -12.61
C VAL A 291 -18.05 -19.59 -11.62
N HIS A 292 -18.65 -18.40 -11.71
CA HIS A 292 -19.84 -18.05 -10.93
C HIS A 292 -21.02 -18.98 -11.26
N LYS A 293 -21.20 -19.34 -12.53
CA LYS A 293 -22.22 -20.31 -12.95
C LYS A 293 -21.99 -21.71 -12.36
N MET A 294 -20.75 -22.19 -12.35
CA MET A 294 -20.36 -23.46 -11.74
C MET A 294 -20.54 -23.44 -10.21
N ARG A 295 -20.21 -22.34 -9.54
CA ARG A 295 -20.49 -22.16 -8.10
C ARG A 295 -21.99 -22.22 -7.81
N ASN A 296 -22.80 -21.57 -8.64
CA ASN A 296 -24.26 -21.59 -8.53
C ASN A 296 -24.80 -23.02 -8.69
N LEU A 297 -24.38 -23.74 -9.73
CA LEU A 297 -24.69 -25.17 -9.91
C LEU A 297 -24.32 -25.96 -8.65
N SER A 298 -23.08 -25.84 -8.16
CA SER A 298 -22.60 -26.58 -7.00
C SER A 298 -23.36 -26.27 -5.70
N LYS A 299 -23.91 -25.06 -5.54
CA LYS A 299 -24.68 -24.66 -4.36
C LYS A 299 -26.06 -25.31 -4.33
N ASN A 300 -26.68 -25.46 -5.51
CA ASN A 300 -28.06 -25.95 -5.68
C ASN A 300 -28.19 -27.47 -5.84
N ILE A 301 -27.09 -28.23 -5.78
CA ILE A 301 -27.11 -29.69 -5.72
C ILE A 301 -27.69 -30.12 -4.36
N ARG A 302 -28.72 -30.98 -4.40
CA ARG A 302 -29.39 -31.50 -3.20
C ARG A 302 -28.48 -32.50 -2.48
N TYR A 303 -27.98 -33.51 -3.20
CA TYR A 303 -27.16 -34.59 -2.62
C TYR A 303 -25.66 -34.27 -2.71
N LYS A 304 -25.22 -33.24 -1.97
CA LYS A 304 -23.85 -32.69 -2.06
C LYS A 304 -22.74 -33.73 -1.84
N LEU A 305 -22.91 -34.66 -0.90
CA LEU A 305 -21.89 -35.67 -0.59
C LEU A 305 -21.71 -36.70 -1.73
N ARG A 306 -22.78 -37.02 -2.46
CA ARG A 306 -22.77 -38.08 -3.49
C ARG A 306 -22.52 -37.54 -4.90
N HIS A 307 -23.14 -36.42 -5.25
CA HIS A 307 -23.21 -35.97 -6.65
C HIS A 307 -22.30 -34.78 -6.95
N ARG A 308 -21.96 -33.94 -5.95
CA ARG A 308 -21.24 -32.67 -6.18
C ARG A 308 -19.93 -32.85 -6.93
N SER A 309 -19.09 -33.79 -6.51
CA SER A 309 -17.79 -34.03 -7.15
C SER A 309 -17.93 -34.46 -8.61
N LYS A 310 -18.79 -35.45 -8.88
CA LYS A 310 -19.05 -35.98 -10.23
C LYS A 310 -19.68 -34.92 -11.14
N MET A 311 -20.72 -34.23 -10.67
CA MET A 311 -21.41 -33.18 -11.44
C MET A 311 -20.50 -32.00 -11.75
N THR A 312 -19.73 -31.51 -10.76
CA THR A 312 -18.84 -30.36 -10.96
C THR A 312 -17.72 -30.69 -11.96
N LYS A 313 -17.16 -31.90 -11.91
CA LYS A 313 -16.16 -32.37 -12.87
C LYS A 313 -16.72 -32.46 -14.29
N GLN A 314 -17.91 -33.05 -14.45
CA GLN A 314 -18.57 -33.16 -15.76
C GLN A 314 -18.98 -31.78 -16.30
N ALA A 315 -19.50 -30.90 -15.46
CA ALA A 315 -19.84 -29.52 -15.84
C ALA A 315 -18.59 -28.72 -16.24
N SER A 316 -17.45 -28.91 -15.57
CA SER A 316 -16.18 -28.30 -15.99
C SER A 316 -15.77 -28.70 -17.40
N ASN A 317 -15.98 -29.97 -17.77
CA ASN A 317 -15.62 -30.48 -19.10
C ASN A 317 -16.45 -29.86 -20.24
N ILE A 318 -17.61 -29.28 -19.94
CA ILE A 318 -18.43 -28.52 -20.90
C ILE A 318 -17.65 -27.28 -21.36
N TYR A 319 -17.08 -26.53 -20.42
CA TYR A 319 -16.32 -25.29 -20.70
C TYR A 319 -14.92 -25.54 -21.27
N LYS A 320 -14.40 -26.77 -21.12
CA LYS A 320 -13.15 -27.25 -21.74
C LYS A 320 -13.36 -27.77 -23.18
N ALA A 321 -14.53 -27.56 -23.78
CA ALA A 321 -14.75 -27.92 -25.17
C ALA A 321 -13.88 -27.05 -26.11
N GLU A 322 -13.57 -27.60 -27.27
CA GLU A 322 -12.75 -26.93 -28.30
C GLU A 322 -13.53 -25.78 -28.94
N SER A 323 -14.81 -26.01 -29.26
CA SER A 323 -15.70 -25.01 -29.85
C SER A 323 -17.04 -24.88 -29.13
N ARG A 324 -17.73 -23.77 -29.41
CA ARG A 324 -19.08 -23.46 -28.89
C ARG A 324 -20.08 -24.58 -29.18
N ALA A 325 -20.05 -25.16 -30.37
CA ALA A 325 -20.91 -26.27 -30.76
C ALA A 325 -20.68 -27.52 -29.87
N HIS A 326 -19.42 -27.90 -29.65
CA HIS A 326 -19.07 -29.02 -28.78
C HIS A 326 -19.46 -28.76 -27.32
N ALA A 327 -19.34 -27.52 -26.85
CA ALA A 327 -19.82 -27.15 -25.51
C ALA A 327 -21.33 -27.37 -25.38
N ILE A 328 -22.12 -26.98 -26.38
CA ILE A 328 -23.58 -27.18 -26.38
C ILE A 328 -23.95 -28.66 -26.40
N VAL A 329 -23.26 -29.48 -27.21
CA VAL A 329 -23.49 -30.93 -27.25
C VAL A 329 -23.20 -31.57 -25.89
N ARG A 330 -22.04 -31.24 -25.28
CA ARG A 330 -21.69 -31.72 -23.93
C ARG A 330 -22.69 -31.26 -22.88
N PHE A 331 -23.19 -30.03 -23.00
CA PHE A 331 -24.19 -29.47 -22.11
C PHE A 331 -25.54 -30.20 -22.20
N ASN A 332 -26.02 -30.51 -23.40
CA ASN A 332 -27.25 -31.26 -23.59
C ASN A 332 -27.15 -32.67 -23.02
N ALA A 333 -26.04 -33.37 -23.29
CA ALA A 333 -25.77 -34.69 -22.70
C ALA A 333 -25.70 -34.65 -21.16
N PHE A 334 -25.08 -33.60 -20.61
CA PHE A 334 -25.04 -33.37 -19.16
C PHE A 334 -26.45 -33.13 -18.58
N CYS A 335 -27.28 -32.33 -19.24
CA CYS A 335 -28.65 -32.11 -18.81
C CYS A 335 -29.47 -33.39 -18.79
N LEU A 336 -29.45 -34.16 -19.89
CA LEU A 336 -30.19 -35.42 -19.99
C LEU A 336 -29.84 -36.39 -18.87
N LYS A 337 -28.54 -36.50 -18.56
CA LYS A 337 -28.06 -37.42 -17.51
C LYS A 337 -28.51 -37.06 -16.10
N TRP A 338 -28.61 -35.76 -15.78
CA TRP A 338 -28.80 -35.29 -14.41
C TRP A 338 -30.18 -34.68 -14.17
N GLN A 339 -30.99 -34.48 -15.20
CA GLN A 339 -32.30 -33.84 -15.09
C GLN A 339 -33.24 -34.61 -14.15
N ASP A 340 -33.23 -35.94 -14.18
CA ASP A 340 -34.09 -36.76 -13.30
C ASP A 340 -33.52 -36.90 -11.88
N ILE A 341 -32.20 -36.77 -11.74
CA ILE A 341 -31.50 -36.97 -10.45
C ILE A 341 -31.48 -35.66 -9.63
N GLU A 342 -31.20 -34.53 -10.28
CA GLU A 342 -31.02 -33.21 -9.67
C GLU A 342 -31.74 -32.12 -10.49
N PRO A 343 -33.09 -32.19 -10.63
CA PRO A 343 -33.86 -31.33 -11.52
C PRO A 343 -33.70 -29.83 -11.22
N HIS A 344 -33.66 -29.47 -9.93
CA HIS A 344 -33.49 -28.08 -9.51
C HIS A 344 -32.13 -27.51 -9.92
N ALA A 345 -31.05 -28.25 -9.68
CA ALA A 345 -29.69 -27.83 -10.04
C ALA A 345 -29.54 -27.66 -11.56
N ILE A 346 -30.13 -28.57 -12.34
CA ILE A 346 -30.12 -28.49 -13.81
C ILE A 346 -30.97 -27.32 -14.33
N ASN A 347 -32.14 -27.07 -13.76
CA ASN A 347 -32.95 -25.90 -14.14
C ASN A 347 -32.19 -24.58 -13.91
N CYS A 348 -31.54 -24.46 -12.74
CA CYS A 348 -30.67 -23.32 -12.44
C CYS A 348 -29.46 -23.22 -13.38
N PHE A 349 -28.92 -24.35 -13.85
CA PHE A 349 -27.77 -24.37 -14.76
C PHE A 349 -28.16 -24.06 -16.22
N LYS A 350 -29.32 -24.51 -16.69
CA LYS A 350 -29.88 -24.22 -18.03
C LYS A 350 -30.14 -22.74 -18.26
N LYS A 351 -30.69 -22.05 -17.26
CA LYS A 351 -30.97 -20.62 -17.35
C LYS A 351 -29.71 -19.84 -17.72
N ASP A 352 -29.74 -18.98 -18.74
CA ASP A 352 -28.60 -18.14 -19.15
C ASP A 352 -27.30 -18.91 -19.48
N PHE A 353 -27.35 -20.22 -19.78
CA PHE A 353 -26.15 -21.00 -20.12
C PHE A 353 -25.44 -20.46 -21.37
N HIS A 354 -26.19 -20.11 -22.41
CA HIS A 354 -25.59 -19.61 -23.66
C HIS A 354 -24.79 -18.30 -23.47
N GLU A 355 -25.19 -17.48 -22.50
CA GLU A 355 -24.50 -16.23 -22.13
C GLU A 355 -23.11 -16.48 -21.54
N THR A 356 -22.82 -17.70 -21.09
CA THR A 356 -21.49 -18.08 -20.60
C THR A 356 -20.51 -18.43 -21.72
N LEU A 357 -20.97 -18.56 -22.97
CA LEU A 357 -20.18 -19.06 -24.09
C LEU A 357 -19.68 -17.96 -25.05
N HIS A 358 -19.96 -16.68 -24.79
CA HIS A 358 -19.56 -15.59 -25.69
C HIS A 358 -18.04 -15.46 -25.86
N TYR A 359 -17.24 -15.97 -24.92
CA TYR A 359 -15.79 -16.00 -25.05
C TYR A 359 -15.28 -16.88 -26.19
N TYR A 360 -16.08 -17.84 -26.68
CA TYR A 360 -15.70 -18.66 -27.84
C TYR A 360 -15.56 -17.83 -29.11
N ASP A 361 -16.17 -16.65 -29.18
CA ASP A 361 -16.05 -15.74 -30.32
C ASP A 361 -14.69 -15.02 -30.33
N PHE A 362 -13.87 -15.17 -29.27
CA PHE A 362 -12.56 -14.53 -29.10
C PHE A 362 -11.49 -15.56 -28.74
N ALA A 363 -11.07 -16.37 -29.73
CA ALA A 363 -10.18 -17.52 -29.53
C ALA A 363 -8.84 -17.16 -28.85
N ASP A 364 -8.20 -16.07 -29.29
CA ASP A 364 -6.86 -15.67 -28.82
C ASP A 364 -6.84 -15.30 -27.33
N ASP A 365 -7.95 -14.76 -26.82
CA ASP A 365 -8.08 -14.27 -25.44
C ASP A 365 -8.94 -15.19 -24.56
N LYS A 366 -9.33 -16.39 -25.04
CA LYS A 366 -10.25 -17.34 -24.36
C LYS A 366 -9.96 -17.51 -22.86
N ASN A 367 -8.70 -17.69 -22.47
CA ASN A 367 -8.31 -17.88 -21.07
C ASN A 367 -8.48 -16.63 -20.20
N LEU A 368 -8.40 -15.45 -20.81
CA LEU A 368 -8.45 -14.16 -20.15
C LEU A 368 -9.89 -13.74 -19.79
N ILE A 369 -10.84 -14.05 -20.67
CA ILE A 369 -12.24 -13.61 -20.59
C ILE A 369 -13.21 -14.72 -20.18
N SER A 370 -12.80 -15.99 -20.25
CA SER A 370 -13.68 -17.10 -19.84
C SER A 370 -14.09 -16.99 -18.37
N SER A 371 -13.19 -16.52 -17.50
CA SER A 371 -13.46 -16.37 -16.05
C SER A 371 -13.14 -14.98 -15.53
N THR A 372 -13.80 -14.60 -14.44
CA THR A 372 -13.46 -13.42 -13.64
C THR A 372 -12.34 -13.70 -12.63
N ASN A 373 -11.63 -14.85 -12.72
CA ASN A 373 -10.60 -15.26 -11.76
C ASN A 373 -9.53 -14.19 -11.52
N HIS A 374 -9.20 -13.41 -12.55
CA HIS A 374 -8.26 -12.30 -12.41
C HIS A 374 -8.78 -11.24 -11.43
N LEU A 375 -10.02 -10.79 -11.62
CA LEU A 375 -10.66 -9.84 -10.72
C LEU A 375 -10.89 -10.47 -9.34
N GLU A 376 -11.33 -11.72 -9.25
CA GLU A 376 -11.54 -12.41 -7.98
C GLU A 376 -10.25 -12.47 -7.14
N ARG A 377 -9.09 -12.75 -7.74
CA ARG A 377 -7.80 -12.74 -7.04
C ARG A 377 -7.49 -11.35 -6.46
N TYR A 378 -7.76 -10.28 -7.21
CA TYR A 378 -7.63 -8.92 -6.69
C TYR A 378 -8.58 -8.67 -5.52
N LEU A 379 -9.85 -9.07 -5.66
CA LEU A 379 -10.86 -8.90 -4.62
C LEU A 379 -10.50 -9.69 -3.36
N GLU A 380 -9.88 -10.87 -3.48
CA GLU A 380 -9.39 -11.66 -2.35
C GLU A 380 -8.25 -10.96 -1.61
N GLU A 381 -7.29 -10.36 -2.33
CA GLU A 381 -6.22 -9.58 -1.71
C GLU A 381 -6.76 -8.33 -1.01
N VAL A 382 -7.70 -7.61 -1.65
CA VAL A 382 -8.41 -6.48 -1.04
C VAL A 382 -9.14 -6.95 0.22
N ARG A 383 -9.91 -8.04 0.14
CA ARG A 383 -10.63 -8.63 1.27
C ARG A 383 -9.69 -9.00 2.41
N ARG A 384 -8.56 -9.63 2.12
CA ARG A 384 -7.55 -10.05 3.10
C ARG A 384 -6.99 -8.85 3.88
N ARG A 385 -6.65 -7.77 3.19
CA ARG A 385 -6.07 -6.54 3.77
C ARG A 385 -7.11 -5.70 4.51
N ILE A 386 -8.37 -5.72 4.06
CA ILE A 386 -9.48 -5.02 4.70
C ILE A 386 -10.01 -5.74 5.94
N LYS A 387 -10.01 -7.08 5.95
CA LYS A 387 -10.58 -7.91 7.04
C LYS A 387 -10.08 -7.54 8.44
N ILE A 388 -8.87 -6.97 8.53
CA ILE A 388 -8.24 -6.55 9.78
C ILE A 388 -9.00 -5.41 10.48
N GLN A 389 -9.75 -4.59 9.74
CA GLN A 389 -10.60 -3.56 10.32
C GLN A 389 -11.92 -4.12 10.87
N SER A 390 -12.31 -5.34 10.48
CA SER A 390 -13.61 -5.98 10.71
C SER A 390 -14.80 -5.24 10.12
N TYR A 391 -14.98 -3.96 10.46
CA TYR A 391 -16.01 -3.07 9.93
C TYR A 391 -15.48 -1.64 9.77
N PHE A 392 -16.11 -0.85 8.90
CA PHE A 392 -15.77 0.57 8.73
C PHE A 392 -16.81 1.45 9.37
N LYS A 393 -16.35 2.51 10.07
CA LYS A 393 -17.23 3.51 10.70
C LYS A 393 -17.82 4.51 9.69
N ASN A 394 -17.15 4.71 8.56
CA ASN A 394 -17.60 5.63 7.53
C ASN A 394 -17.14 5.16 6.15
N GLU A 395 -17.88 5.58 5.13
CA GLU A 395 -17.56 5.30 3.73
C GLU A 395 -16.23 5.96 3.29
N ARG A 396 -15.93 7.15 3.82
CA ARG A 396 -14.67 7.86 3.51
C ARG A 396 -13.44 7.02 3.84
N SER A 397 -13.38 6.43 5.04
CA SER A 397 -12.26 5.58 5.45
C SER A 397 -12.17 4.35 4.56
N LEU A 398 -13.30 3.70 4.27
CA LEU A 398 -13.31 2.55 3.38
C LEU A 398 -12.72 2.89 2.00
N ASN A 399 -13.18 3.99 1.40
CA ASN A 399 -12.72 4.41 0.07
C ASN A 399 -11.21 4.67 0.05
N LEU A 400 -10.64 5.27 1.11
CA LEU A 400 -9.20 5.48 1.23
C LEU A 400 -8.43 4.16 1.37
N TRP A 401 -8.96 3.21 2.15
CA TRP A 401 -8.36 1.88 2.29
C TRP A 401 -8.35 1.12 0.97
N VAL A 402 -9.49 1.07 0.28
CA VAL A 402 -9.63 0.37 -1.00
C VAL A 402 -8.69 0.98 -2.04
N TYR A 403 -8.69 2.32 -2.18
CA TYR A 403 -7.78 3.01 -3.09
C TYR A 403 -6.30 2.76 -2.77
N GLY A 404 -5.91 2.88 -1.49
CA GLY A 404 -4.54 2.61 -1.08
C GLY A 404 -4.11 1.18 -1.39
N ILE A 405 -4.98 0.20 -1.17
CA ILE A 405 -4.68 -1.21 -1.49
C ILE A 405 -4.57 -1.41 -2.99
N ILE A 406 -5.47 -0.85 -3.80
CA ILE A 406 -5.40 -0.92 -5.27
C ILE A 406 -4.04 -0.39 -5.76
N ASN A 407 -3.61 0.77 -5.26
CA ASN A 407 -2.33 1.36 -5.64
C ASN A 407 -1.14 0.45 -5.29
N VAL A 408 -1.15 -0.16 -4.10
CA VAL A 408 -0.10 -1.10 -3.71
C VAL A 408 -0.09 -2.33 -4.63
N LEU A 409 -1.26 -2.89 -4.94
CA LEU A 409 -1.39 -4.06 -5.83
C LEU A 409 -0.97 -3.75 -7.27
N GLN A 410 -1.26 -2.56 -7.79
CA GLN A 410 -0.82 -2.13 -9.12
C GLN A 410 0.71 -1.98 -9.18
N GLN A 411 1.34 -1.48 -8.12
CA GLN A 411 2.79 -1.36 -8.03
C GLN A 411 3.49 -2.72 -7.94
N GLU A 412 2.93 -3.68 -7.20
CA GLU A 412 3.46 -5.05 -7.11
C GLU A 412 3.55 -5.75 -8.48
N GLN A 413 2.77 -5.31 -9.48
CA GLN A 413 2.77 -5.85 -10.84
C GLN A 413 3.79 -5.22 -11.78
N GLN A 414 4.51 -4.19 -11.32
CA GLN A 414 5.58 -3.52 -12.06
C GLN A 414 6.91 -3.67 -11.30
N PRO A 415 7.52 -4.87 -11.29
CA PRO A 415 8.65 -5.18 -10.39
C PRO A 415 9.95 -4.44 -10.69
N ASP A 416 10.15 -3.92 -11.90
CA ASP A 416 11.37 -3.17 -12.29
C ASP A 416 11.46 -1.77 -11.66
N VAL A 417 10.41 -1.35 -10.97
CA VAL A 417 10.46 -0.21 -10.05
C VAL A 417 10.46 -0.78 -8.64
N MET A 418 11.62 -1.27 -8.17
CA MET A 418 11.93 -1.21 -6.73
C MET A 418 11.46 0.17 -6.26
N PRO A 419 10.67 0.30 -5.18
CA PRO A 419 9.97 1.54 -4.85
C PRO A 419 10.98 2.63 -4.51
N LYS A 420 11.55 3.26 -5.54
CA LYS A 420 12.50 4.36 -5.38
C LYS A 420 11.78 5.47 -4.64
N HIS A 421 10.47 5.63 -4.85
CA HIS A 421 9.69 6.63 -4.14
C HIS A 421 8.21 6.24 -4.02
N ILE A 422 7.83 5.60 -2.90
CA ILE A 422 6.44 5.70 -2.35
C ILE A 422 6.06 7.18 -2.10
N VAL A 423 7.05 8.10 -2.14
CA VAL A 423 6.88 9.55 -2.17
C VAL A 423 5.95 10.03 -3.31
N ALA A 424 5.76 9.27 -4.40
CA ALA A 424 4.85 9.69 -5.47
C ALA A 424 3.35 9.62 -5.12
N ILE A 425 2.96 8.85 -4.09
CA ILE A 425 1.53 8.69 -3.70
C ILE A 425 1.02 9.92 -2.91
N ILE A 426 1.92 10.73 -2.34
CA ILE A 426 1.60 11.97 -1.64
C ILE A 426 2.43 13.05 -2.33
N ARG A 427 1.83 13.75 -3.30
CA ARG A 427 2.49 14.86 -4.03
C ARG A 427 3.22 15.75 -3.01
N ASP A 428 4.53 15.89 -3.18
CA ASP A 428 5.26 16.93 -2.46
C ASP A 428 4.67 18.29 -2.90
N PRO A 429 4.18 19.15 -1.99
CA PRO A 429 3.78 20.49 -2.37
C PRO A 429 5.00 21.16 -2.96
N LYS A 430 4.89 21.63 -4.21
CA LYS A 430 5.94 22.36 -4.93
C LYS A 430 6.51 23.45 -4.01
N TYR A 431 7.69 23.21 -3.45
CA TYR A 431 8.44 24.26 -2.78
C TYR A 431 8.95 25.19 -3.87
N LYS A 432 8.32 26.37 -4.01
CA LYS A 432 9.00 27.50 -4.65
C LYS A 432 10.24 27.77 -3.79
N SER A 433 11.41 27.51 -4.34
CA SER A 433 12.66 28.02 -3.80
C SER A 433 12.52 29.53 -3.70
N VAL A 434 12.42 30.05 -2.47
CA VAL A 434 12.69 31.45 -2.22
C VAL A 434 14.17 31.60 -2.48
N GLN A 435 14.50 32.15 -3.65
CA GLN A 435 15.83 32.71 -3.89
C GLN A 435 15.96 33.86 -2.90
N LEU A 436 16.81 33.67 -1.89
CA LEU A 436 17.32 34.77 -1.08
C LEU A 436 18.33 35.50 -1.97
N SER A 437 17.90 36.63 -2.53
CA SER A 437 18.76 37.70 -3.03
C SER A 437 19.32 38.49 -1.86
#